data_AF-A0A1Q8FZ60-F1
#
_entry.id   AF-A0A1Q8FZ60-F1
#
_cell.length_a   1.000
_cell.length_b   1.000
_cell.length_c   1.000
_cell.angle_alpha   90.00
_cell.angle_beta   90.00
_cell.angle_gamma   90.00
#
_symmetry.space_group_name_H-M   'P 1'
#
loop_
_entity.id
_entity.type
_entity.pdbx_description
1 polymer ?
#
loop_
_entity_poly.entity_id
_entity_poly.type
_entity_poly.pdbx_seq_one_letter_code
_entity_poly.pdbx_strand_id
1 'polypeptide(L)'
;MKAEAALLAALVSLVLWPAADAVADHTSETAIQNACLASGQAEAVCACIVREANSRFSHGQLELVGAAMPRLERITDDPQVGGLLSSEPPLTSEQLQALRQRAEVADVVIRQACGVGLRLGEGT
;
A
#
# COMPACT_ATOMS: atom_id res chain seq x y z
N MET A 1 19.66 22.29 -61.08
CA MET A 1 19.62 20.82 -61.26
C MET A 1 21.05 20.32 -61.43
N LYS A 2 21.60 19.67 -60.40
CA LYS A 2 22.69 18.68 -60.46
C LYS A 2 22.69 17.97 -59.11
N ALA A 3 22.57 16.66 -59.19
CA ALA A 3 22.35 15.75 -58.08
C ALA A 3 23.68 15.13 -57.60
N GLU A 4 23.58 14.41 -56.49
CA GLU A 4 24.46 13.30 -56.07
C GLU A 4 25.80 13.70 -55.42
N ALA A 5 26.28 13.09 -54.33
CA ALA A 5 25.84 11.93 -53.55
C ALA A 5 26.56 11.93 -52.19
N ALA A 6 25.93 11.25 -51.22
CA ALA A 6 26.50 10.39 -50.16
C ALA A 6 27.75 10.83 -49.37
N LEU A 7 27.70 10.73 -48.03
CA LEU A 7 28.25 9.60 -47.25
C LEU A 7 28.18 9.91 -45.72
N LEU A 8 28.17 8.84 -44.92
CA LEU A 8 28.51 8.74 -43.49
C LEU A 8 27.39 9.15 -42.50
N ALA A 9 26.55 8.22 -42.06
CA ALA A 9 26.86 7.21 -41.03
C ALA A 9 27.37 7.83 -39.71
N ALA A 10 26.43 8.19 -38.83
CA ALA A 10 26.68 8.29 -37.41
C ALA A 10 25.51 7.61 -36.69
N LEU A 11 25.63 6.28 -36.56
CA LEU A 11 24.85 5.49 -35.61
C LEU A 11 25.21 5.97 -34.20
N VAL A 12 24.42 6.89 -33.67
CA VAL A 12 24.43 7.19 -32.24
C VAL A 12 23.65 6.07 -31.56
N SER A 13 24.34 4.97 -31.28
CA SER A 13 23.90 3.96 -30.32
C SER A 13 24.01 4.55 -28.92
N LEU A 14 23.06 5.42 -28.57
CA LEU A 14 22.78 5.72 -27.17
C LEU A 14 22.10 4.47 -26.59
N VAL A 15 22.92 3.67 -25.94
CA VAL A 15 22.52 2.63 -24.99
C VAL A 15 21.73 3.35 -23.89
N LEU A 16 20.42 3.53 -24.11
CA LEU A 16 19.49 3.78 -23.02
C LEU A 16 19.35 2.46 -22.28
N TRP A 17 20.17 2.27 -21.25
CA TRP A 17 19.82 1.45 -20.11
C TRP A 17 18.66 2.17 -19.41
N PRO A 18 17.41 1.65 -19.40
CA PRO A 18 16.60 1.93 -18.25
C PRO A 18 17.23 1.14 -17.11
N ALA A 19 17.72 1.87 -16.12
CA ALA A 19 17.98 1.32 -14.81
C ALA A 19 16.79 0.41 -14.45
N ALA A 20 17.07 -0.86 -14.20
CA ALA A 20 16.16 -1.68 -13.42
C ALA A 20 16.23 -1.12 -12.00
N ASP A 21 15.58 0.02 -11.78
CA ASP A 21 15.21 0.45 -10.45
C ASP A 21 14.37 -0.68 -9.88
N ALA A 22 14.89 -1.29 -8.82
CA ALA A 22 14.16 -2.23 -8.01
C ALA A 22 12.96 -1.49 -7.39
N VAL A 23 11.86 -1.41 -8.14
CA VAL A 23 10.54 -1.02 -7.63
C VAL A 23 9.99 -2.23 -6.85
N ALA A 24 10.66 -2.57 -5.77
CA ALA A 24 10.27 -3.65 -4.86
C ALA A 24 9.63 -3.11 -3.56
N ASP A 25 9.46 -1.78 -3.43
CA ASP A 25 9.17 -1.15 -2.13
C ASP A 25 7.80 -0.47 -2.01
N HIS A 26 6.94 -0.52 -3.04
CA HIS A 26 5.62 0.16 -3.04
C HIS A 26 4.41 -0.77 -2.91
N THR A 27 4.59 -2.09 -2.82
CA THR A 27 3.47 -3.05 -2.79
C THR A 27 2.66 -3.05 -1.48
N SER A 28 3.20 -2.48 -0.39
CA SER A 28 2.52 -2.42 0.91
C SER A 28 1.65 -1.17 1.11
N GLU A 29 2.08 0.01 0.62
CA GLU A 29 1.25 1.23 0.58
C GLU A 29 -0.01 1.03 -0.28
N THR A 30 0.07 0.16 -1.28
CA THR A 30 -1.05 -0.22 -2.12
C THR A 30 -2.16 -0.98 -1.39
N ALA A 31 -1.91 -1.71 -0.30
CA ALA A 31 -2.95 -2.55 0.31
C ALA A 31 -4.11 -1.72 0.89
N ILE A 32 -3.78 -0.71 1.70
CA ILE A 32 -4.76 0.22 2.28
C ILE A 32 -5.42 1.08 1.21
N GLN A 33 -4.63 1.58 0.25
CA GLN A 33 -5.16 2.40 -0.84
C GLN A 33 -6.16 1.61 -1.70
N ASN A 34 -5.83 0.37 -2.06
CA ASN A 34 -6.68 -0.50 -2.87
C ASN A 34 -7.96 -0.86 -2.12
N ALA A 35 -7.88 -1.21 -0.83
CA ALA A 35 -9.06 -1.49 -0.01
C ALA A 35 -10.01 -0.27 0.09
N CYS A 36 -9.43 0.92 0.26
CA CYS A 36 -10.19 2.17 0.32
C CYS A 36 -10.88 2.49 -1.01
N LEU A 37 -10.15 2.43 -2.13
CA LEU A 37 -10.69 2.69 -3.47
C LEU A 37 -11.75 1.65 -3.87
N ALA A 38 -11.53 0.37 -3.54
CA ALA A 38 -12.50 -0.70 -3.80
C ALA A 38 -13.83 -0.49 -3.05
N SER A 39 -13.80 0.25 -1.94
CA SER A 39 -15.00 0.64 -1.19
C SER A 39 -15.67 1.91 -1.75
N GLY A 40 -15.22 2.42 -2.89
CA GLY A 40 -15.81 3.56 -3.61
C GLY A 40 -15.48 4.92 -3.01
N GLN A 41 -14.48 5.00 -2.13
CA GLN A 41 -14.04 6.27 -1.56
C GLN A 41 -13.29 7.12 -2.60
N ALA A 42 -13.34 8.45 -2.42
CA ALA A 42 -12.60 9.36 -3.29
C ALA A 42 -11.08 9.19 -3.12
N GLU A 43 -10.33 9.32 -4.21
CA GLU A 43 -8.87 9.14 -4.22
C GLU A 43 -8.16 10.05 -3.20
N ALA A 44 -8.59 11.30 -3.05
CA ALA A 44 -8.04 12.22 -2.07
C ALA A 44 -8.25 11.76 -0.62
N VAL A 45 -9.38 11.10 -0.33
CA VAL A 45 -9.67 10.50 0.99
C VAL A 45 -8.76 9.30 1.22
N CYS A 46 -8.62 8.42 0.21
CA CYS A 46 -7.73 7.27 0.32
C CYS A 46 -6.26 7.67 0.50
N ALA A 47 -5.78 8.69 -0.21
CA ALA A 47 -4.45 9.24 -0.04
C ALA A 47 -4.24 9.82 1.38
N CYS A 48 -5.27 10.42 1.98
CA CYS A 48 -5.24 10.84 3.38
C CYS A 48 -5.09 9.65 4.33
N ILE A 49 -5.93 8.62 4.17
CA ILE A 49 -5.90 7.42 5.01
C ILE A 49 -4.54 6.73 4.94
N VAL A 50 -3.97 6.58 3.74
CA VAL A 50 -2.63 5.98 3.53
C VAL A 50 -1.56 6.77 4.27
N ARG A 51 -1.52 8.10 4.10
CA ARG A 51 -0.54 8.96 4.79
C ARG A 51 -0.64 8.83 6.31
N GLU A 52 -1.86 8.86 6.86
CA GLU A 52 -2.05 8.72 8.30
C GLU A 52 -1.68 7.31 8.79
N ALA A 53 -2.03 6.25 8.05
CA ALA A 53 -1.66 4.88 8.40
C ALA A 53 -0.13 4.66 8.37
N ASN A 54 0.56 5.19 7.35
CA ASN A 54 2.01 5.11 7.19
C ASN A 54 2.78 5.70 8.40
N SER A 55 2.24 6.74 9.02
CA SER A 55 2.87 7.32 10.22
C SER A 55 2.75 6.46 11.49
N ARG A 56 1.95 5.39 11.46
CA ARG A 56 1.55 4.60 12.64
C ARG A 56 1.95 3.13 12.56
N PHE A 57 2.11 2.59 11.35
CA PHE A 57 2.34 1.17 11.11
C PHE A 57 3.58 0.96 10.26
N SER A 58 4.29 -0.15 10.49
CA SER A 58 5.36 -0.58 9.58
C SER A 58 4.77 -1.15 8.27
N HIS A 59 5.58 -1.26 7.22
CA HIS A 59 5.15 -1.81 5.92
C HIS A 59 4.40 -3.15 6.03
N GLY A 60 4.95 -4.13 6.77
CA GLY A 60 4.26 -5.40 6.97
C GLY A 60 2.94 -5.27 7.76
N GLN A 61 2.86 -4.34 8.71
CA GLN A 61 1.60 -4.08 9.42
C GLN A 61 0.57 -3.41 8.52
N LEU A 62 0.99 -2.56 7.59
CA LEU A 62 0.10 -1.93 6.60
C LEU A 62 -0.50 -2.98 5.65
N GLU A 63 0.27 -3.99 5.25
CA GLU A 63 -0.26 -5.12 4.46
C GLU A 63 -1.36 -5.87 5.22
N LEU A 64 -1.10 -6.22 6.49
CA LEU A 64 -2.08 -6.89 7.35
C LEU A 64 -3.35 -6.04 7.56
N VAL A 65 -3.16 -4.76 7.88
CA VAL A 65 -4.28 -3.83 8.10
C VAL A 65 -5.08 -3.65 6.81
N GLY A 66 -4.42 -3.39 5.68
CA GLY A 66 -5.07 -3.23 4.38
C GLY A 66 -5.86 -4.47 3.94
N ALA A 67 -5.30 -5.67 4.17
CA ALA A 67 -6.00 -6.92 3.86
C ALA A 67 -7.21 -7.20 4.77
N ALA A 68 -7.18 -6.69 6.01
CA ALA A 68 -8.30 -6.78 6.94
C ALA A 68 -9.42 -5.78 6.65
N MET A 69 -9.09 -4.59 6.11
CA MET A 69 -10.06 -3.55 5.80
C MET A 69 -11.23 -4.06 4.92
N PRO A 70 -12.47 -3.60 5.17
CA PRO A 70 -12.88 -2.69 6.24
C PRO A 70 -13.05 -3.34 7.63
N ARG A 71 -12.99 -4.68 7.73
CA ARG A 71 -13.25 -5.44 8.96
C ARG A 71 -11.96 -5.78 9.71
N LEU A 72 -11.49 -4.85 10.55
CA LEU A 72 -10.23 -4.97 11.29
C LEU A 72 -10.13 -6.22 12.20
N GLU A 73 -11.26 -6.81 12.57
CA GLU A 73 -11.32 -8.08 13.31
C GLU A 73 -10.65 -9.23 12.56
N ARG A 74 -10.60 -9.17 11.22
CA ARG A 74 -9.92 -10.17 10.38
C ARG A 74 -8.43 -10.29 10.68
N ILE A 75 -7.77 -9.28 11.27
CA ILE A 75 -6.38 -9.38 11.69
C ILE A 75 -6.17 -10.56 12.66
N THR A 76 -7.14 -10.82 13.53
CA THR A 76 -7.11 -11.94 14.49
C THR A 76 -7.91 -13.13 14.02
N ASP A 77 -9.00 -12.90 13.29
CA ASP A 77 -10.02 -13.91 13.03
C ASP A 77 -9.80 -14.65 11.71
N ASP A 78 -8.99 -14.10 10.81
CA ASP A 78 -8.70 -14.64 9.49
C ASP A 78 -7.23 -15.13 9.41
N PRO A 79 -6.98 -16.45 9.44
CA PRO A 79 -5.63 -17.00 9.33
C PRO A 79 -4.91 -16.63 8.05
N GLN A 80 -5.65 -16.34 6.96
CA GLN A 80 -5.03 -15.91 5.70
C GLN A 80 -4.44 -14.51 5.85
N VAL A 81 -5.14 -13.61 6.57
CA VAL A 81 -4.61 -12.28 6.89
C VAL A 81 -3.41 -12.42 7.83
N GLY A 82 -3.55 -13.13 8.96
CA GLY A 82 -2.46 -13.31 9.92
C GLY A 82 -1.20 -13.97 9.35
N GLY A 83 -1.34 -14.76 8.28
CA GLY A 83 -0.26 -15.43 7.57
C GLY A 83 0.36 -14.64 6.40
N LEU A 84 -0.11 -13.42 6.09
CA LEU A 84 0.45 -12.61 4.97
C LEU A 84 1.91 -12.23 5.19
N LEU A 85 2.31 -12.07 6.46
CA LEU A 85 3.70 -11.82 6.78
C LEU A 85 4.50 -13.11 6.61
N SER A 86 5.41 -13.10 5.63
CA SER A 86 6.47 -14.11 5.49
C SER A 86 7.56 -13.97 6.57
N SER A 87 7.28 -13.27 7.66
CA SER A 87 8.23 -13.07 8.76
C SER A 87 8.48 -14.41 9.45
N GLU A 88 9.74 -14.82 9.54
CA GLU A 88 10.16 -15.87 10.47
C GLU A 88 10.79 -15.24 11.72
N PRO A 89 10.25 -15.51 12.93
CA PRO A 89 9.04 -16.28 13.21
C PRO A 89 7.75 -15.50 12.86
N PRO A 90 6.65 -16.19 12.51
CA PRO A 90 5.36 -15.57 12.26
C PRO A 90 4.85 -14.84 13.50
N LEU A 91 3.98 -13.85 13.30
CA LEU A 91 3.37 -13.13 14.41
C LEU A 91 2.57 -14.09 15.30
N THR A 92 2.78 -13.97 16.60
CA THR A 92 1.99 -14.66 17.62
C THR A 92 0.57 -14.11 17.69
N SER A 93 -0.35 -14.89 18.27
CA SER A 93 -1.74 -14.46 18.50
C SER A 93 -1.82 -13.18 19.33
N GLU A 94 -0.96 -13.03 20.34
CA GLU A 94 -0.88 -11.81 21.16
C GLU A 94 -0.44 -10.59 20.33
N GLN A 95 0.53 -10.76 19.42
CA GLN A 95 0.98 -9.70 18.53
C GLN A 95 -0.10 -9.30 17.52
N LEU A 96 -0.86 -10.28 16.98
CA LEU A 96 -2.00 -10.00 16.09
C LEU A 96 -3.12 -9.27 16.85
N GLN A 97 -3.42 -9.69 18.09
CA GLN A 97 -4.40 -9.01 18.94
C GLN A 97 -3.99 -7.57 19.26
N ALA A 98 -2.72 -7.35 19.58
CA ALA A 98 -2.18 -6.01 19.82
C ALA A 98 -2.23 -5.15 18.55
N LEU A 99 -1.91 -5.72 17.37
CA LEU A 99 -2.01 -5.03 16.10
C LEU A 99 -3.46 -4.60 15.80
N ARG A 100 -4.43 -5.50 16.00
CA ARG A 100 -5.85 -5.21 15.85
C ARG A 100 -6.28 -4.03 16.74
N GLN A 101 -5.96 -4.07 18.03
CA GLN A 101 -6.31 -2.99 18.95
C GLN A 101 -5.71 -1.65 18.53
N ARG A 102 -4.45 -1.64 18.08
CA ARG A 102 -3.83 -0.43 17.54
C ARG A 102 -4.51 0.05 16.25
N ALA A 103 -4.93 -0.86 15.37
CA ALA A 103 -5.68 -0.53 14.17
C ALA A 103 -7.04 0.09 14.50
N GLU A 104 -7.75 -0.44 15.52
CA GLU A 104 -9.01 0.13 16.01
C GLU A 104 -8.83 1.54 16.60
N VAL A 105 -7.76 1.78 17.36
CA VAL A 105 -7.44 3.13 17.85
C VAL A 105 -7.06 4.07 16.71
N ALA A 106 -6.25 3.59 15.76
CA ALA A 106 -5.87 4.37 14.59
C ALA A 106 -7.08 4.72 13.71
N ASP A 107 -8.06 3.83 13.57
CA ASP A 107 -9.30 4.09 12.83
C ASP A 107 -9.99 5.37 13.32
N VAL A 108 -10.09 5.56 14.65
CA VAL A 108 -10.69 6.76 15.24
C VAL A 108 -9.91 8.03 14.86
N VAL A 109 -8.59 8.00 14.99
CA VAL A 109 -7.73 9.16 14.71
C VAL A 109 -7.72 9.49 13.21
N ILE A 110 -7.62 8.46 12.36
CA ILE A 110 -7.66 8.60 10.90
C ILE A 110 -9.01 9.16 10.47
N ARG A 111 -10.12 8.69 11.05
CA ARG A 111 -11.45 9.22 10.77
C ARG A 111 -11.58 10.70 11.14
N GLN A 112 -10.99 11.13 12.25
CA GLN A 112 -10.96 12.54 12.64
C GLN A 112 -10.15 13.39 11.65
N ALA A 113 -9.05 12.87 11.11
CA ALA A 113 -8.17 13.59 10.18
C ALA A 113 -8.70 13.61 8.74
N CYS A 114 -9.26 12.50 8.27
CA CYS A 114 -9.61 12.25 6.87
C CYS A 114 -11.12 12.24 6.59
N GLY A 115 -11.96 12.34 7.63
CA GLY A 115 -13.43 12.20 7.55
C GLY A 115 -13.90 10.74 7.45
N VAL A 116 -13.04 9.82 7.00
CA VAL A 116 -13.28 8.39 6.88
C VAL A 116 -12.10 7.63 7.50
N GLY A 117 -12.39 6.57 8.26
CA GLY A 117 -11.39 5.72 8.92
C GLY A 117 -11.01 4.48 8.12
N LEU A 118 -10.21 3.60 8.72
CA LEU A 118 -9.86 2.27 8.20
C LEU A 118 -11.08 1.34 8.04
N ARG A 119 -12.15 1.55 8.81
CA ARG A 119 -13.43 0.83 8.63
C ARG A 119 -14.28 1.34 7.47
N LEU A 120 -13.82 2.38 6.76
CA LEU A 120 -14.44 2.89 5.53
C LEU A 120 -15.93 3.27 5.66
N GLY A 121 -16.37 3.61 6.89
CA GLY A 121 -17.76 3.99 7.19
C GLY A 121 -18.60 2.91 7.85
N GLU A 122 -18.10 1.69 8.06
CA GLU A 122 -18.82 0.59 8.74
C GLU A 122 -18.93 0.76 10.27
N GLY A 123 -19.11 1.98 10.78
CA GLY A 123 -19.07 2.26 12.22
C GLY A 123 -19.83 3.50 12.62
N THR A 124 -21.05 3.67 12.09
CA THR A 124 -22.08 4.56 12.62
C THR A 124 -23.37 3.77 12.81
#